data_AF-A0A0F9F8T9-F1
#
_entry.id   AF-A0A0F9F8T9-F1
#
_cell.length_a   1.000
_cell.length_b   1.000
_cell.length_c   1.000
_cell.angle_alpha   90.00
_cell.angle_beta   90.00
_cell.angle_gamma   90.00
#
_symmetry.space_group_name_H-M   'P 1'
#
loop_
_entity.id
_entity.type
_entity.pdbx_description
1 polymer ?
#
loop_
_entity_poly.entity_id
_entity_poly.type
_entity_poly.pdbx_seq_one_letter_code
_entity_poly.pdbx_strand_id
1 'polypeptide(L)'
;DLVEYGITTSKADYWVHVVPPAKAIYVYKRTAMLGSIKRNMNKFEQREIVSARGWIVPKTMKFIRKVGLPAAWFVDWTTVNKESDHAVGEYCEHVCFDACEQGYFPFRVEVEYIDDLSEQYEGCDLRARINPIRIEVKADVKAADTPNLFVQTHEGGHDHAGRNAHRAIQAEVVA
;
A
#
# COMPACT_ATOMS: atom_id res chain seq x y z
N ASP A 1 22.31 3.15 0.26
CA ASP A 1 21.71 4.16 -0.64
C ASP A 1 20.25 3.85 -0.92
N LEU A 2 19.44 4.90 -1.13
CA LEU A 2 18.06 4.75 -1.58
C LEU A 2 18.04 4.57 -3.10
N VAL A 3 17.30 3.57 -3.58
CA VAL A 3 17.11 3.29 -5.02
C VAL A 3 15.73 3.79 -5.46
N GLU A 4 15.61 4.19 -6.73
CA GLU A 4 14.32 4.61 -7.27
C GLU A 4 13.34 3.43 -7.25
N TYR A 5 12.31 3.55 -6.42
CA TYR A 5 11.34 2.51 -6.17
C TYR A 5 10.07 3.07 -5.53
N GLY A 6 8.91 2.60 -5.98
CA GLY A 6 7.61 3.06 -5.50
C GLY A 6 6.81 3.67 -6.63
N ILE A 7 6.16 4.82 -6.41
CA ILE A 7 5.14 5.29 -7.34
C ILE A 7 5.68 5.60 -8.74
N THR A 8 6.97 5.91 -8.89
CA THR A 8 7.57 6.21 -10.21
C THR A 8 7.87 4.96 -11.04
N THR A 9 8.14 3.82 -10.40
CA THR A 9 8.51 2.56 -11.06
C THR A 9 7.42 1.49 -11.02
N SER A 10 6.48 1.60 -10.07
CA SER A 10 5.36 0.67 -9.88
C SER A 10 4.55 0.47 -11.16
N LYS A 11 4.13 -0.77 -11.40
CA LYS A 11 3.20 -1.13 -12.49
C LYS A 11 1.75 -1.19 -12.05
N ALA A 12 1.43 -0.84 -10.80
CA ALA A 12 0.06 -0.81 -10.33
C ALA A 12 -0.77 0.30 -11.02
N ASP A 13 -2.02 -0.02 -11.29
CA ASP A 13 -3.02 0.95 -11.76
C ASP A 13 -3.51 1.83 -10.61
N TYR A 14 -3.67 1.22 -9.44
CA TYR A 14 -4.15 1.87 -8.22
C TYR A 14 -3.20 1.62 -7.06
N TRP A 15 -3.07 2.66 -6.23
CA TRP A 15 -2.47 2.53 -4.91
C TRP A 15 -3.57 2.63 -3.87
N VAL A 16 -3.45 1.82 -2.83
CA VAL A 16 -4.37 1.78 -1.70
C VAL A 16 -3.59 1.99 -0.43
N HIS A 17 -3.80 3.15 0.21
CA HIS A 17 -3.24 3.42 1.52
C HIS A 17 -4.19 2.90 2.59
N VAL A 18 -3.78 1.89 3.34
CA VAL A 18 -4.51 1.40 4.51
C VAL A 18 -4.10 2.26 5.70
N VAL A 19 -5.09 2.85 6.38
CA VAL A 19 -4.89 3.77 7.50
C VAL A 19 -5.68 3.28 8.71
N PRO A 20 -5.11 2.35 9.51
CA PRO A 20 -5.84 1.66 10.56
C PRO A 20 -6.48 2.60 11.61
N PRO A 21 -5.80 3.66 12.12
CA PRO A 21 -6.42 4.57 13.08
C PRO A 21 -7.61 5.36 12.50
N ALA A 22 -7.61 5.62 11.18
CA ALA A 22 -8.72 6.25 10.50
C ALA A 22 -9.85 5.27 10.13
N LYS A 23 -9.66 3.97 10.38
CA LYS A 23 -10.56 2.86 10.01
C LYS A 23 -10.99 2.96 8.55
N ALA A 24 -10.03 3.24 7.68
CA ALA A 24 -10.29 3.59 6.29
C ALA A 24 -9.14 3.21 5.37
N ILE A 25 -9.48 3.06 4.09
CA ILE A 25 -8.52 3.03 2.99
C ILE A 25 -8.65 4.30 2.14
N TYR A 26 -7.54 4.71 1.53
CA TYR A 26 -7.49 5.80 0.55
C TYR A 26 -7.01 5.24 -0.78
N VAL A 27 -7.89 5.32 -1.78
CA VAL A 27 -7.69 4.71 -3.09
C VAL A 27 -7.52 5.79 -4.14
N TYR A 28 -6.54 5.64 -5.02
CA TYR A 28 -6.37 6.53 -6.17
C TYR A 28 -5.65 5.85 -7.33
N LYS A 29 -5.89 6.35 -8.55
CA LYS A 29 -5.12 5.96 -9.73
C LYS A 29 -3.68 6.45 -9.61
N ARG A 30 -2.72 5.57 -9.85
CA ARG A 30 -1.29 5.88 -9.85
C ARG A 30 -0.97 7.07 -10.76
N THR A 31 -1.49 7.05 -11.99
CA THR A 31 -1.25 8.10 -12.99
C THR A 31 -1.77 9.48 -12.56
N ALA A 32 -2.91 9.52 -11.86
CA ALA A 32 -3.47 10.76 -11.32
C ALA A 32 -2.58 11.34 -10.20
N MET A 33 -2.09 10.50 -9.30
CA MET A 33 -1.17 10.89 -8.24
C MET A 33 0.17 11.40 -8.80
N LEU A 34 0.78 10.66 -9.74
CA LEU A 34 1.99 11.09 -10.42
C LEU A 34 1.83 12.44 -11.13
N GLY A 35 0.73 12.61 -11.88
CA GLY A 35 0.43 13.87 -12.54
C GLY A 35 0.20 15.02 -11.54
N SER A 36 -0.31 14.71 -10.34
CA SER A 36 -0.47 15.70 -9.26
C SER A 36 0.87 16.11 -8.67
N ILE A 37 1.73 15.15 -8.33
CA ILE A 37 3.08 15.40 -7.80
C ILE A 37 3.87 16.26 -8.79
N LYS A 38 3.94 15.86 -10.06
CA LYS A 38 4.67 16.62 -11.11
C LYS A 38 4.19 18.07 -11.24
N ARG A 39 2.88 18.32 -11.12
CA ARG A 39 2.30 19.68 -11.22
C ARG A 39 2.49 20.53 -9.96
N ASN A 40 2.70 19.90 -8.81
CA ASN A 40 2.73 20.56 -7.51
C ASN A 40 4.03 20.30 -6.75
N MET A 41 5.13 19.96 -7.43
CA MET A 41 6.42 19.66 -6.77
C MET A 41 6.90 20.80 -5.86
N ASN A 42 6.58 22.06 -6.22
CA ASN A 42 6.94 23.23 -5.40
C ASN A 42 6.02 23.45 -4.19
N LYS A 43 4.95 22.67 -4.06
CA LYS A 43 3.93 22.80 -2.99
C LYS A 43 3.90 21.59 -2.06
N PHE A 44 4.26 20.42 -2.56
CA PHE A 44 4.36 19.23 -1.73
C PHE A 44 5.73 19.18 -1.06
N GLU A 45 5.76 18.71 0.19
CA GLU A 45 7.01 18.45 0.90
C GLU A 45 7.55 17.09 0.44
N GLN A 46 8.83 17.04 0.08
CA GLN A 46 9.53 15.76 -0.05
C GLN A 46 10.12 15.41 1.31
N ARG A 47 9.83 14.20 1.79
CA ARG A 47 10.35 13.68 3.05
C ARG A 47 11.18 12.44 2.80
N GLU A 48 12.30 12.37 3.51
CA GLU A 48 13.14 11.19 3.61
C GLU A 48 13.01 10.60 5.02
N ILE A 49 12.80 9.30 5.08
CA ILE A 49 12.84 8.47 6.29
C ILE A 49 13.93 7.42 6.10
N VAL A 50 14.30 6.73 7.18
CA VAL A 50 15.45 5.80 7.23
C VAL A 50 15.50 4.83 6.04
N SER A 51 14.36 4.29 5.62
CA SER A 51 14.26 3.29 4.54
C SER A 51 13.53 3.80 3.30
N ALA A 52 13.14 5.08 3.20
CA ALA A 52 12.36 5.54 2.05
C ALA A 52 12.40 7.04 1.83
N ARG A 53 12.18 7.47 0.59
CA ARG A 53 11.95 8.88 0.24
C ARG A 53 10.66 9.03 -0.54
N GLY A 54 9.87 10.05 -0.25
CA GLY A 54 8.54 10.22 -0.84
C GLY A 54 8.00 11.64 -0.73
N TRP A 55 6.84 11.85 -1.33
CA TRP A 55 6.11 13.11 -1.28
C TRP A 55 4.98 13.04 -0.26
N ILE A 56 4.81 14.10 0.52
CA ILE A 56 3.69 14.29 1.43
C ILE A 56 2.53 14.92 0.65
N VAL A 57 1.50 14.12 0.38
CA VAL A 57 0.35 14.54 -0.46
C VAL A 57 -0.92 14.63 0.38
N PRO A 58 -1.69 15.74 0.35
CA PRO A 58 -2.92 15.86 1.11
C PRO A 58 -3.97 14.80 0.75
N LYS A 59 -4.58 14.18 1.76
CA LYS A 59 -5.71 13.24 1.60
C LYS A 59 -6.95 13.90 0.96
N THR A 60 -7.02 15.22 1.00
CA THR A 60 -8.13 16.05 0.48
C THR A 60 -8.11 16.24 -1.04
N MET A 61 -7.09 15.72 -1.75
CA MET A 61 -7.02 15.83 -3.20
C MET A 61 -8.24 15.15 -3.86
N LYS A 62 -8.91 15.85 -4.77
CA LYS A 62 -10.23 15.44 -5.33
C LYS A 62 -10.27 14.06 -5.99
N PHE A 63 -9.13 13.54 -6.44
CA PHE A 63 -9.04 12.22 -7.09
C PHE A 63 -8.81 11.07 -6.09
N ILE A 64 -8.48 11.39 -4.83
CA ILE A 64 -8.35 10.41 -3.76
C ILE A 64 -9.75 10.08 -3.23
N ARG A 65 -10.03 8.79 -3.08
CA ARG A 65 -11.28 8.29 -2.52
C ARG A 65 -11.01 7.69 -1.15
N LYS A 66 -11.63 8.28 -0.12
CA LYS A 66 -11.68 7.68 1.22
C LYS A 66 -12.83 6.67 1.26
N VAL A 67 -12.55 5.47 1.74
CA VAL A 67 -13.54 4.44 2.03
C VAL A 67 -13.46 4.12 3.51
N GLY A 68 -14.54 4.34 4.24
CA GLY A 68 -14.65 3.88 5.63
C GLY A 68 -14.88 2.38 5.68
N LEU A 69 -14.17 1.68 6.55
CA LEU A 69 -14.24 0.23 6.71
C LEU A 69 -14.80 -0.14 8.09
N PRO A 70 -15.38 -1.34 8.25
CA PRO A 70 -15.87 -1.81 9.54
C PRO A 70 -14.78 -1.78 10.61
N ALA A 71 -15.11 -1.24 11.79
CA ALA A 71 -14.16 -1.15 12.90
C ALA A 71 -13.61 -2.52 13.33
N ALA A 72 -14.41 -3.59 13.17
CA ALA A 72 -14.04 -4.95 13.52
C ALA A 72 -12.90 -5.53 12.67
N TRP A 73 -12.62 -4.97 11.48
CA TRP A 73 -11.50 -5.41 10.65
C TRP A 73 -10.16 -4.90 11.16
N PHE A 74 -10.19 -3.90 12.05
CA PHE A 74 -9.00 -3.36 12.67
C PHE A 74 -8.85 -3.94 14.06
N VAL A 75 -8.18 -5.10 14.14
CA VAL A 75 -7.67 -5.63 15.42
C VAL A 75 -6.78 -4.59 16.09
N ASP A 76 -6.54 -4.77 17.40
CA ASP A 76 -5.75 -3.85 18.23
C ASP A 76 -4.45 -3.42 17.54
N TRP A 77 -4.55 -2.30 16.82
CA TRP A 77 -3.53 -1.78 15.94
C TRP A 77 -2.24 -1.47 16.72
N THR A 78 -2.36 -1.23 18.03
CA THR A 78 -1.21 -1.01 18.90
C THR A 78 -0.34 -2.24 19.07
N THR A 79 -0.87 -3.43 18.80
CA THR A 79 -0.15 -4.71 18.76
C THR A 79 0.53 -4.90 17.41
N VAL A 80 -0.22 -4.78 16.29
CA VAL A 80 0.32 -4.97 14.93
C VAL A 80 1.43 -3.97 14.59
N ASN A 81 1.32 -2.71 15.04
CA ASN A 81 2.32 -1.68 14.76
C ASN A 81 3.66 -1.88 15.51
N LYS A 82 3.75 -2.86 16.42
CA LYS A 82 4.99 -3.26 17.09
C LYS A 82 5.69 -4.42 16.38
N GLU A 83 5.05 -4.99 15.36
CA GLU A 83 5.60 -6.08 14.59
C GLU A 83 6.56 -5.57 13.50
N SER A 84 7.07 -6.50 12.69
CA SER A 84 7.93 -6.17 11.55
C SER A 84 7.17 -5.40 10.47
N ASP A 85 7.88 -4.59 9.67
CA ASP A 85 7.29 -3.89 8.51
C ASP A 85 6.57 -4.87 7.56
N HIS A 86 7.04 -6.12 7.48
CA HIS A 86 6.43 -7.18 6.69
C HIS A 86 5.06 -7.60 7.22
N ALA A 87 4.95 -7.90 8.52
CA ALA A 87 3.69 -8.30 9.14
C ALA A 87 2.64 -7.18 9.06
N VAL A 88 3.08 -5.93 9.20
CA VAL A 88 2.22 -4.75 8.96
C VAL A 88 1.75 -4.68 7.50
N GLY A 89 2.62 -4.99 6.55
CA GLY A 89 2.30 -5.09 5.13
C GLY A 89 1.23 -6.14 4.84
N GLU A 90 1.47 -7.38 5.27
CA GLU A 90 0.52 -8.50 5.08
C GLU A 90 -0.85 -8.19 5.70
N TYR A 91 -0.87 -7.62 6.90
CA TYR A 91 -2.10 -7.17 7.53
C TYR A 91 -2.86 -6.15 6.67
N CYS A 92 -2.16 -5.16 6.11
CA CYS A 92 -2.77 -4.17 5.22
C CYS A 92 -3.28 -4.80 3.92
N GLU A 93 -2.56 -5.77 3.36
CA GLU A 93 -2.98 -6.52 2.17
C GLU A 93 -4.29 -7.28 2.43
N HIS A 94 -4.41 -7.95 3.59
CA HIS A 94 -5.66 -8.59 4.02
C HIS A 94 -6.82 -7.61 4.15
N VAL A 95 -6.63 -6.46 4.80
CA VAL A 95 -7.66 -5.43 4.90
C VAL A 95 -8.09 -4.92 3.51
N CYS A 96 -7.15 -4.74 2.58
CA CYS A 96 -7.46 -4.32 1.22
C CYS A 96 -8.20 -5.40 0.43
N PHE A 97 -7.80 -6.66 0.57
CA PHE A 97 -8.47 -7.80 -0.03
C PHE A 97 -9.93 -7.91 0.43
N ASP A 98 -10.16 -7.88 1.74
CA ASP A 98 -11.52 -7.92 2.32
C ASP A 98 -12.37 -6.73 1.86
N ALA A 99 -11.78 -5.55 1.72
CA ALA A 99 -12.47 -4.37 1.19
C ALA A 99 -12.92 -4.56 -0.27
N CYS A 100 -12.14 -5.29 -1.08
CA CYS A 100 -12.50 -5.64 -2.44
C CYS A 100 -13.62 -6.68 -2.46
N GLU A 101 -13.43 -7.82 -1.78
CA GLU A 101 -14.36 -8.95 -1.79
C GLU A 101 -15.73 -8.60 -1.17
N GLN A 102 -15.76 -7.73 -0.16
CA GLN A 102 -17.00 -7.29 0.48
C GLN A 102 -17.61 -6.03 -0.17
N GLY A 103 -17.07 -5.57 -1.31
CA GLY A 103 -17.66 -4.49 -2.10
C GLY A 103 -17.52 -3.09 -1.50
N TYR A 104 -16.59 -2.89 -0.56
CA TYR A 104 -16.27 -1.56 -0.02
C TYR A 104 -15.39 -0.74 -0.97
N PHE A 105 -14.65 -1.40 -1.86
CA PHE A 105 -13.79 -0.71 -2.81
C PHE A 105 -14.58 0.27 -3.69
N PRO A 106 -14.02 1.45 -4.09
CA PRO A 106 -14.78 2.49 -4.79
C PRO A 106 -15.36 2.08 -6.16
N PHE A 107 -15.00 0.89 -6.63
CA PHE A 107 -15.51 0.25 -7.81
C PHE A 107 -15.51 -1.27 -7.59
N ARG A 108 -16.43 -1.98 -8.24
CA ARG A 108 -16.49 -3.43 -8.14
C ARG A 108 -15.23 -4.05 -8.73
N VAL A 109 -14.53 -4.82 -7.91
CA VAL A 109 -13.33 -5.55 -8.28
C VAL A 109 -13.31 -6.86 -7.50
N GLU A 110 -13.12 -7.97 -8.19
CA GLU A 110 -12.92 -9.29 -7.60
C GLU A 110 -11.43 -9.57 -7.70
N VAL A 111 -10.75 -9.88 -6.60
CA VAL A 111 -9.28 -9.88 -6.54
C VAL A 111 -8.70 -11.24 -6.15
N GLU A 112 -7.42 -11.40 -6.45
CA GLU A 112 -6.56 -12.49 -5.98
C GLU A 112 -5.25 -11.90 -5.47
N TYR A 113 -4.62 -12.62 -4.54
CA TYR A 113 -3.25 -12.34 -4.13
C TYR A 113 -2.29 -12.68 -5.26
N ILE A 114 -1.22 -11.90 -5.36
CA ILE A 114 -0.12 -12.22 -6.25
C ILE A 114 0.97 -12.87 -5.41
N ASP A 115 1.22 -14.15 -5.67
CA ASP A 115 2.28 -14.90 -4.99
C ASP A 115 3.61 -14.87 -5.75
N ASP A 116 3.60 -14.37 -6.99
CA ASP A 116 4.80 -14.19 -7.79
C ASP A 116 5.63 -12.99 -7.27
N LEU A 117 6.78 -13.31 -6.69
CA LEU A 117 7.69 -12.30 -6.13
C LEU A 117 8.16 -11.27 -7.17
N SER A 118 8.30 -11.66 -8.44
CA SER A 118 8.70 -10.73 -9.50
C SER A 118 7.60 -9.70 -9.78
N GLU A 119 6.32 -10.11 -9.76
CA GLU A 119 5.19 -9.18 -9.86
C GLU A 119 5.06 -8.31 -8.60
N GLN A 120 5.29 -8.86 -7.41
CA GLN A 120 5.33 -8.07 -6.18
C GLN A 120 6.46 -7.05 -6.18
N TYR A 121 7.64 -7.39 -6.71
CA TYR A 121 8.74 -6.44 -6.90
C TYR A 121 8.36 -5.32 -7.84
N GLU A 122 7.42 -5.53 -8.76
CA GLU A 122 6.88 -4.47 -9.62
C GLU A 122 5.81 -3.59 -8.94
N GLY A 123 5.60 -3.79 -7.63
CA GLY A 123 4.63 -3.05 -6.82
C GLY A 123 3.22 -3.53 -7.06
N CYS A 124 2.98 -4.84 -7.04
CA CYS A 124 1.69 -5.43 -7.32
C CYS A 124 1.37 -6.50 -6.27
N ASP A 125 0.46 -6.18 -5.36
CA ASP A 125 0.13 -7.04 -4.23
C ASP A 125 -1.17 -7.81 -4.50
N LEU A 126 -2.14 -7.15 -5.16
CA LEU A 126 -3.42 -7.73 -5.56
C LEU A 126 -3.67 -7.52 -7.05
N ARG A 127 -4.30 -8.51 -7.69
CA ARG A 127 -4.75 -8.44 -9.09
C ARG A 127 -6.24 -8.69 -9.18
N ALA A 128 -6.92 -7.89 -9.98
CA ALA A 128 -8.31 -8.15 -10.32
C ALA A 128 -8.43 -9.36 -11.27
N ARG A 129 -9.35 -10.28 -10.97
CA ARG A 129 -9.64 -11.49 -11.76
C ARG A 129 -10.27 -11.18 -13.11
N ILE A 130 -11.12 -10.15 -13.15
CA ILE A 130 -11.87 -9.74 -14.35
C ILE A 130 -11.44 -8.32 -14.73
N ASN A 131 -10.71 -8.21 -15.84
CA ASN A 131 -9.90 -7.05 -16.26
C ASN A 131 -8.70 -6.83 -15.34
N PRO A 132 -7.45 -6.99 -15.81
CA PRO A 132 -6.26 -7.08 -14.96
C PRO A 132 -5.86 -5.72 -14.39
N ILE A 133 -6.66 -5.22 -13.45
CA ILE A 133 -6.32 -4.08 -12.61
C ILE A 133 -5.31 -4.56 -11.59
N ARG A 134 -4.20 -3.82 -11.50
CA ARG A 134 -3.12 -4.05 -10.55
C ARG A 134 -3.24 -3.08 -9.38
N ILE A 135 -3.19 -3.61 -8.16
CA ILE A 135 -3.31 -2.83 -6.94
C ILE A 135 -2.04 -3.02 -6.11
N GLU A 136 -1.45 -1.89 -5.71
CA GLU A 136 -0.38 -1.85 -4.72
C GLU A 136 -0.95 -1.35 -3.39
N VAL A 137 -0.68 -2.07 -2.32
CA VAL A 137 -1.12 -1.77 -0.97
C VAL A 137 0.03 -1.09 -0.23
N LYS A 138 -0.30 0.05 0.39
CA LYS A 138 0.63 0.83 1.20
C LYS A 138 0.12 0.92 2.62
N ALA A 139 0.96 0.52 3.56
CA ALA A 139 0.71 0.74 4.97
C ALA A 139 1.06 2.19 5.32
N ASP A 140 0.07 3.04 5.58
CA ASP A 140 0.32 4.44 5.97
C ASP A 140 0.19 4.61 7.48
N VAL A 141 1.01 3.81 8.15
CA VAL A 141 0.87 3.42 9.56
C VAL A 141 1.52 4.41 10.53
N LYS A 142 2.58 5.10 10.07
CA LYS A 142 3.25 6.18 10.81
C LYS A 142 2.63 7.56 10.52
N ALA A 143 1.82 7.69 9.47
CA ALA A 143 1.15 8.95 9.08
C ALA A 143 -0.34 8.99 9.47
N ALA A 144 -0.78 8.07 10.32
CA ALA A 144 -2.19 7.84 10.63
C ALA A 144 -2.90 9.05 11.25
N ASP A 145 -2.16 9.92 11.94
CA ASP A 145 -2.68 11.17 12.52
C ASP A 145 -2.43 12.40 11.64
N THR A 146 -1.92 12.20 10.43
CA THR A 146 -1.61 13.31 9.51
C THR A 146 -2.73 13.48 8.48
N PRO A 147 -3.03 14.72 8.04
CA PRO A 147 -3.95 14.97 6.93
C PRO A 147 -3.41 14.52 5.56
N ASN A 148 -2.25 13.87 5.52
CA ASN A 148 -1.48 13.58 4.32
C ASN A 148 -1.19 12.08 4.16
N LEU A 149 -0.87 11.69 2.93
CA LEU A 149 -0.35 10.38 2.56
C LEU A 149 1.15 10.50 2.27
N PHE A 150 1.93 9.48 2.66
CA PHE A 150 3.33 9.38 2.25
C PHE A 150 3.46 8.59 0.95
N VAL A 151 3.65 9.30 -0.16
CA VAL A 151 3.76 8.67 -1.48
C VAL A 151 5.23 8.39 -1.80
N GLN A 152 5.64 7.15 -1.54
CA GLN A 152 7.02 6.69 -1.72
C GLN A 152 7.47 6.76 -3.19
N THR A 153 8.69 7.24 -3.40
CA THR A 153 9.39 7.33 -4.70
C THR A 153 10.75 6.64 -4.69
N HIS A 154 11.32 6.38 -3.51
CA HIS A 154 12.55 5.62 -3.33
C HIS A 154 12.45 4.73 -2.09
N GLU A 155 13.17 3.62 -2.09
CA GLU A 155 13.31 2.70 -0.96
C GLU A 155 14.78 2.42 -0.68
N GLY A 156 15.13 2.14 0.57
CA GLY A 156 16.42 1.60 0.92
C GLY A 156 16.58 0.24 0.25
N GLY A 157 17.78 -0.04 -0.23
CA GLY A 157 18.10 -1.37 -0.77
C GLY A 157 17.89 -2.43 0.30
N HIS A 158 16.67 -2.94 0.42
CA HIS A 158 16.42 -4.21 1.08
C HIS A 158 17.15 -5.23 0.23
N ASP A 159 18.15 -5.88 0.81
CA ASP A 159 18.80 -7.02 0.18
C ASP A 159 17.69 -8.00 -0.21
N HIS A 160 17.42 -8.10 -1.51
CA HIS A 160 16.21 -8.67 -2.13
C HIS A 160 16.07 -10.20 -1.90
N ALA A 161 16.86 -10.76 -0.99
CA ALA A 161 16.89 -12.16 -0.57
C ALA A 161 15.99 -12.47 0.63
N GLY A 162 15.57 -11.47 1.42
CA GLY A 162 14.88 -11.66 2.71
C GLY A 162 13.44 -12.17 2.64
N ARG A 163 12.72 -11.97 1.52
CA ARG A 163 11.32 -12.45 1.37
C ARG A 163 11.20 -13.95 1.12
N ASN A 164 12.30 -14.63 0.75
CA ASN A 164 12.30 -16.05 0.37
C ASN A 164 12.26 -17.02 1.57
N ALA A 165 12.68 -16.60 2.77
CA ALA A 165 12.92 -17.54 3.87
C ALA A 165 11.65 -17.89 4.69
N HIS A 166 10.58 -17.10 4.64
CA HIS A 166 9.47 -17.25 5.59
C HIS A 166 8.20 -17.91 5.04
N ARG A 167 7.91 -17.80 3.73
CA ARG A 167 6.76 -18.51 3.13
C ARG A 167 6.93 -20.04 3.08
N ALA A 168 8.17 -20.54 3.14
CA ALA A 168 8.42 -21.97 3.32
C ALA A 168 7.99 -22.49 4.71
N ILE A 169 7.89 -21.61 5.73
CA ILE A 169 7.51 -21.99 7.10
C ILE A 169 5.99 -22.03 7.27
N GLN A 170 5.21 -21.21 6.54
CA GLN A 170 3.74 -21.25 6.62
C GLN A 170 3.11 -22.43 5.87
N ALA A 171 3.77 -22.98 4.84
CA ALA A 171 3.30 -24.19 4.15
C ALA A 171 3.41 -25.46 5.03
N GLU A 172 4.26 -25.46 6.07
CA GLU A 172 4.36 -26.57 7.04
C GLU A 172 3.39 -26.44 8.22
N VAL A 173 2.79 -25.28 8.46
CA VAL A 173 1.84 -25.07 9.59
C VAL A 173 0.38 -25.32 9.19
N VAL A 174 0.10 -25.45 7.88
CA VAL A 174 -1.24 -25.72 7.33
C VAL A 174 -1.32 -27.10 6.62
N ALA A 175 -0.29 -27.94 6.75
CA ALA A 175 -0.26 -29.31 6.24
C ALA A 175 -0.46 -30.35 7.35
#